data_AF-A0AAQ3G807-F1
#
_entry.id   AF-A0AAQ3G807-F1
#
_cell.length_a   1.000
_cell.length_b   1.000
_cell.length_c   1.000
_cell.angle_alpha   90.00
_cell.angle_beta   90.00
_cell.angle_gamma   90.00
#
_symmetry.space_group_name_H-M   'P 1'
#
loop_
_entity.id
_entity.type
_entity.pdbx_description
1 polymer ?
#
loop_
_entity_poly.entity_id
_entity_poly.type
_entity_poly.pdbx_seq_one_letter_code
_entity_poly.pdbx_strand_id
1 'polypeptide(L)'
;MKTIKSKFATVAFALASTFMAGASHAQDTTPSVVIVHGAFADGSDWAKVVPLLQAKGVAVTVVQNPLTSLADDVAATRRALNNQQGKVVLVGHSWGGTVITEAGNDQKVSALVYVAAFAPEAGQTSGEQGKGAPTPPGISQIKADGNGFLYLTAEGMAKDFAQDLPAAQTAVMTATQGPIKASAFEDKTTVSAWKTKPSWYLLATEDRMIHPDVQRSAAKRISATLAEVKSSHVPQQSQPAQVAAVILKAVHGVAEQ
;
A
#
# COMPACT_ATOMS: atom_id res chain seq x y z
N MET A 1 9.73 47.29 36.70
CA MET A 1 9.28 46.32 35.68
C MET A 1 9.36 44.91 36.28
N LYS A 2 8.21 44.26 36.46
CA LYS A 2 8.11 42.93 37.09
C LYS A 2 8.48 41.84 36.08
N THR A 3 9.49 41.04 36.41
CA THR A 3 9.85 39.81 35.71
C THR A 3 8.85 38.71 36.06
N ILE A 4 8.09 38.25 35.06
CA ILE A 4 7.19 37.10 35.17
C ILE A 4 8.07 35.84 35.12
N LYS A 5 8.24 35.17 36.27
CA LYS A 5 8.82 33.82 36.33
C LYS A 5 7.72 32.81 35.98
N SER A 6 7.88 32.15 34.84
CA SER A 6 7.07 31.00 34.42
C SER A 6 7.27 29.84 35.40
N LYS A 7 6.17 29.36 36.00
CA LYS A 7 6.15 28.13 36.78
C LYS A 7 5.94 26.97 35.80
N PHE A 8 6.98 26.16 35.58
CA PHE A 8 6.81 24.83 34.99
C PHE A 8 6.06 23.96 36.00
N ALA A 9 4.83 23.59 35.67
CA ALA A 9 4.09 22.56 36.40
C ALA A 9 4.61 21.19 35.91
N THR A 10 5.43 20.54 36.73
CA THR A 10 5.80 19.14 36.54
C THR A 10 4.57 18.28 36.83
N VAL A 11 3.91 17.77 35.79
CA VAL A 11 2.88 16.74 35.95
C VAL A 11 3.59 15.40 36.11
N ALA A 12 3.75 14.95 37.36
CA ALA A 12 4.18 13.59 37.66
C ALA A 12 2.98 12.65 37.51
N PHE A 13 2.96 11.81 36.47
CA PHE A 13 2.02 10.71 36.36
C PHE A 13 2.52 9.56 37.24
N ALA A 14 1.86 9.33 38.37
CA ALA A 14 2.08 8.13 39.18
C ALA A 14 1.44 6.94 38.46
N LEU A 15 2.27 6.05 37.90
CA LEU A 15 1.83 4.75 37.38
C LEU A 15 1.72 3.77 38.54
N ALA A 16 0.49 3.49 38.97
CA ALA A 16 0.20 2.36 39.85
C ALA A 16 0.34 1.07 39.05
N SER A 17 1.32 0.24 39.44
CA SER A 17 1.57 -1.08 38.87
C SER A 17 0.69 -2.14 39.52
N THR A 18 -0.49 -2.38 38.94
CA THR A 18 -1.23 -3.62 39.19
C THR A 18 -0.78 -4.70 38.20
N PHE A 19 0.04 -5.64 38.68
CA PHE A 19 0.27 -6.91 37.98
C PHE A 19 -1.01 -7.74 38.02
N MET A 20 -1.77 -7.75 36.93
CA MET A 20 -2.71 -8.84 36.67
C MET A 20 -2.04 -9.87 35.78
N ALA A 21 -1.69 -11.01 36.38
CA ALA A 21 -1.51 -12.25 35.65
C ALA A 21 -2.90 -12.70 35.15
N GLY A 22 -3.08 -12.77 33.83
CA GLY A 22 -4.37 -13.13 33.25
C GLY A 22 -4.28 -13.45 31.77
N ALA A 23 -4.47 -14.74 31.47
CA ALA A 23 -4.57 -15.39 30.16
C ALA A 23 -3.37 -15.24 29.23
N SER A 24 -2.60 -16.33 29.11
CA SER A 24 -1.95 -16.68 27.84
C SER A 24 -3.02 -16.63 26.76
N HIS A 25 -3.13 -15.49 26.06
CA HIS A 25 -3.82 -15.47 24.79
C HIS A 25 -3.07 -16.50 23.96
N ALA A 26 -3.74 -17.59 23.59
CA ALA A 26 -3.33 -18.33 22.42
C ALA A 26 -3.08 -17.26 21.36
N GLN A 27 -1.83 -17.10 20.93
CA GLN A 27 -1.52 -16.11 19.90
C GLN A 27 -2.48 -16.40 18.76
N ASP A 28 -3.33 -15.44 18.43
CA ASP A 28 -4.18 -15.54 17.26
C ASP A 28 -3.24 -15.83 16.10
N THR A 29 -3.25 -17.08 15.62
CA THR A 29 -2.29 -17.57 14.61
C THR A 29 -2.55 -16.89 13.26
N THR A 30 -3.67 -16.19 13.14
CA THR A 30 -4.10 -15.41 11.99
C THR A 30 -3.08 -14.29 11.72
N PRO A 31 -2.39 -14.32 10.57
CA PRO A 31 -1.49 -13.25 10.18
C PRO A 31 -2.22 -11.90 10.11
N SER A 32 -1.58 -10.86 10.61
CA SER A 32 -2.05 -9.49 10.42
C SER A 32 -1.80 -9.03 8.97
N VAL A 33 -2.51 -7.98 8.54
CA VAL A 33 -2.36 -7.36 7.22
C VAL A 33 -1.83 -5.95 7.38
N VAL A 34 -0.71 -5.65 6.72
CA VAL A 34 -0.21 -4.28 6.55
C VAL A 34 -0.41 -3.87 5.10
N ILE A 35 -1.07 -2.75 4.88
CA ILE A 35 -1.42 -2.25 3.55
C ILE A 35 -0.65 -0.97 3.25
N VAL A 36 -0.02 -0.91 2.09
CA VAL A 36 0.76 0.22 1.57
C VAL A 36 0.04 0.79 0.34
N HIS A 37 -0.44 2.02 0.43
CA HIS A 37 -1.16 2.66 -0.68
C HIS A 37 -0.22 3.09 -1.81
N GLY A 38 -0.81 3.42 -2.97
CA GLY A 38 -0.10 3.91 -4.14
C GLY A 38 0.22 5.40 -4.10
N ALA A 39 0.79 5.88 -5.20
CA ALA A 39 0.88 7.30 -5.52
C ALA A 39 -0.52 7.86 -5.78
N PHE A 40 -0.71 9.18 -5.58
CA PHE A 40 -1.98 9.88 -5.80
C PHE A 40 -3.13 9.36 -4.91
N ALA A 41 -2.79 8.76 -3.76
CA ALA A 41 -3.71 8.18 -2.80
C ALA A 41 -3.24 8.44 -1.37
N ASP A 42 -4.11 8.18 -0.41
CA ASP A 42 -3.78 8.10 1.02
C ASP A 42 -4.32 6.77 1.61
N GLY A 43 -4.16 6.56 2.91
CA GLY A 43 -4.66 5.32 3.53
C GLY A 43 -6.20 5.17 3.52
N SER A 44 -6.96 6.25 3.32
CA SER A 44 -8.43 6.21 3.27
C SER A 44 -8.96 5.50 2.02
N ASP A 45 -8.13 5.34 0.99
CA ASP A 45 -8.45 4.59 -0.22
C ASP A 45 -8.78 3.11 0.05
N TRP A 46 -8.44 2.61 1.24
CA TRP A 46 -8.72 1.24 1.66
C TRP A 46 -9.95 1.10 2.58
N ALA A 47 -10.69 2.18 2.81
CA ALA A 47 -11.83 2.22 3.73
C ALA A 47 -12.94 1.21 3.40
N LYS A 48 -13.07 0.76 2.14
CA LYS A 48 -14.04 -0.28 1.73
C LYS A 48 -13.51 -1.71 1.90
N VAL A 49 -12.19 -1.91 1.92
CA VAL A 49 -11.55 -3.23 2.06
C VAL A 49 -11.31 -3.57 3.53
N VAL A 50 -10.86 -2.60 4.33
CA VAL A 50 -10.53 -2.81 5.76
C VAL A 50 -11.67 -3.49 6.54
N PRO A 51 -12.95 -3.05 6.45
CA PRO A 51 -14.03 -3.69 7.19
C PRO A 51 -14.27 -5.14 6.77
N LEU A 52 -14.02 -5.49 5.50
CA LEU A 52 -14.22 -6.85 4.98
C LEU A 52 -13.18 -7.82 5.56
N LEU A 53 -11.94 -7.35 5.75
CA LEU A 53 -10.88 -8.12 6.40
C LEU A 53 -11.12 -8.25 7.91
N GLN A 54 -11.48 -7.14 8.57
CA GLN A 54 -11.78 -7.13 10.01
C GLN A 54 -12.98 -8.02 10.36
N ALA A 55 -13.99 -8.09 9.49
CA ALA A 55 -15.12 -9.02 9.64
C ALA A 55 -14.70 -10.51 9.60
N LYS A 56 -13.47 -10.82 9.18
CA LYS A 56 -12.85 -12.15 9.23
C LYS A 56 -11.85 -12.31 10.38
N GLY A 57 -11.81 -11.38 11.33
CA GLY A 57 -10.89 -11.41 12.47
C GLY A 57 -9.47 -10.97 12.14
N VAL A 58 -9.21 -10.46 10.93
CA VAL A 58 -7.87 -10.04 10.52
C VAL A 58 -7.56 -8.65 11.06
N ALA A 59 -6.48 -8.52 11.83
CA ALA A 59 -5.94 -7.21 12.22
C ALA A 59 -5.35 -6.50 11.00
N VAL A 60 -5.74 -5.24 10.77
CA VAL A 60 -5.32 -4.46 9.60
C VAL A 60 -4.69 -3.14 10.02
N THR A 61 -3.54 -2.81 9.44
CA THR A 61 -2.91 -1.49 9.53
C THR A 61 -2.69 -0.94 8.12
N VAL A 62 -3.13 0.28 7.85
CA VAL A 62 -2.85 0.96 6.58
C VAL A 62 -1.76 2.01 6.82
N VAL A 63 -0.67 1.90 6.08
CA VAL A 63 0.47 2.84 6.12
C VAL A 63 0.04 4.15 5.50
N GLN A 64 0.41 5.27 6.12
CA GLN A 64 0.35 6.59 5.49
C GLN A 64 1.72 6.88 4.89
N ASN A 65 1.86 6.69 3.59
CA ASN A 65 3.13 6.89 2.89
C ASN A 65 3.45 8.39 2.84
N PRO A 66 4.68 8.80 3.19
CA PRO A 66 5.15 10.15 2.94
C PRO A 66 5.12 10.57 1.47
N LEU A 67 5.27 9.64 0.52
CA LEU A 67 5.35 9.86 -0.93
C LEU A 67 6.49 10.81 -1.34
N THR A 68 7.55 10.89 -0.53
CA THR A 68 8.72 11.76 -0.76
C THR A 68 9.91 11.02 -1.37
N SER A 69 10.07 9.74 -1.06
CA SER A 69 11.09 8.84 -1.60
C SER A 69 10.72 7.38 -1.32
N LEU A 70 11.34 6.42 -2.02
CA LEU A 70 11.20 5.01 -1.69
C LEU A 70 11.67 4.72 -0.26
N ALA A 71 12.77 5.34 0.16
CA ALA A 71 13.34 5.14 1.50
C ALA A 71 12.38 5.58 2.61
N ASP A 72 11.71 6.72 2.44
CA ASP A 72 10.76 7.25 3.43
C ASP A 72 9.48 6.40 3.52
N ASP A 73 8.98 5.92 2.39
CA ASP A 73 7.81 5.05 2.32
C ASP A 73 8.10 3.66 2.93
N VAL A 74 9.31 3.13 2.68
CA VAL A 74 9.79 1.91 3.34
C VAL A 74 9.95 2.12 4.85
N ALA A 75 10.46 3.27 5.28
CA ALA A 75 10.58 3.60 6.70
C ALA A 75 9.20 3.69 7.38
N ALA A 76 8.20 4.27 6.71
CA ALA A 76 6.82 4.29 7.17
C ALA A 76 6.22 2.88 7.29
N THR A 77 6.48 2.04 6.28
CA THR A 77 6.04 0.64 6.27
C THR A 77 6.68 -0.15 7.41
N ARG A 78 7.98 0.00 7.65
CA ARG A 78 8.69 -0.63 8.78
C ARG A 78 8.15 -0.21 10.13
N ARG A 79 7.76 1.07 10.31
CA ARG A 79 7.08 1.52 11.54
C ARG A 79 5.76 0.78 11.76
N ALA A 80 4.97 0.57 10.72
CA ALA A 80 3.73 -0.21 10.82
C ALA A 80 4.00 -1.69 11.12
N LEU A 81 5.02 -2.30 10.49
CA LEU A 81 5.45 -3.69 10.76
C LEU A 81 5.94 -3.90 12.20
N ASN A 82 6.67 -2.92 12.76
CA ASN A 82 7.14 -2.98 14.15
C ASN A 82 5.99 -3.11 15.15
N ASN A 83 4.84 -2.52 14.85
CA ASN A 83 3.64 -2.56 15.71
C ASN A 83 2.83 -3.85 15.57
N GLN A 84 3.13 -4.71 14.59
CA GLN A 84 2.40 -5.97 14.42
C GLN A 84 2.92 -7.06 15.36
N GLN A 85 2.01 -7.94 15.78
CA GLN A 85 2.33 -9.15 16.52
C GLN A 85 2.35 -10.33 15.54
N GLY A 86 3.43 -11.12 15.52
CA GLY A 86 3.52 -12.32 14.70
C GLY A 86 3.70 -12.08 13.19
N LYS A 87 3.19 -13.03 12.39
CA LYS A 87 3.32 -13.06 10.93
C LYS A 87 2.47 -11.95 10.28
N VAL A 88 2.96 -11.41 9.17
CA VAL A 88 2.31 -10.32 8.39
C VAL A 88 2.16 -10.72 6.92
N VAL A 89 0.98 -10.46 6.38
CA VAL A 89 0.75 -10.34 4.93
C VAL A 89 0.90 -8.87 4.55
N LEU A 90 1.85 -8.57 3.67
CA LEU A 90 2.14 -7.20 3.24
C LEU A 90 1.52 -6.94 1.86
N VAL A 91 0.65 -5.94 1.79
CA VAL A 91 -0.18 -5.62 0.61
C VAL A 91 0.25 -4.28 0.03
N GLY A 92 0.46 -4.21 -1.28
CA GLY A 92 0.87 -2.99 -1.97
C GLY A 92 0.00 -2.71 -3.19
N HIS A 93 -0.56 -1.51 -3.28
CA HIS A 93 -1.26 -1.03 -4.48
C HIS A 93 -0.39 -0.10 -5.30
N SER A 94 -0.37 -0.24 -6.63
CA SER A 94 0.36 0.67 -7.52
C SER A 94 1.84 0.82 -7.11
N TRP A 95 2.31 2.05 -6.87
CA TRP A 95 3.60 2.40 -6.26
C TRP A 95 3.89 1.62 -4.96
N GLY A 96 2.88 1.36 -4.14
CA GLY A 96 2.99 0.56 -2.92
C GLY A 96 3.55 -0.84 -3.20
N GLY A 97 3.37 -1.39 -4.41
CA GLY A 97 4.03 -2.61 -4.86
C GLY A 97 5.55 -2.55 -4.82
N THR A 98 6.15 -1.44 -5.27
CA THR A 98 7.59 -1.18 -5.15
C THR A 98 8.02 -1.08 -3.70
N VAL A 99 7.24 -0.40 -2.86
CA VAL A 99 7.53 -0.25 -1.44
C VAL A 99 7.52 -1.60 -0.72
N ILE A 100 6.51 -2.45 -0.97
CA ILE A 100 6.45 -3.80 -0.35
C ILE A 100 7.50 -4.75 -0.92
N THR A 101 7.98 -4.54 -2.14
CA THR A 101 9.08 -5.30 -2.74
C THR A 101 10.38 -5.03 -1.99
N GLU A 102 10.62 -3.78 -1.59
CA GLU A 102 11.79 -3.36 -0.80
C GLU A 102 11.66 -3.72 0.68
N ALA A 103 10.50 -3.44 1.29
CA ALA A 103 10.25 -3.66 2.72
C ALA A 103 10.01 -5.15 3.06
N GLY A 104 9.61 -5.98 2.08
CA GLY A 104 9.14 -7.34 2.30
C GLY A 104 10.17 -8.36 2.76
N ASN A 105 11.45 -8.00 2.86
CA ASN A 105 12.49 -8.83 3.48
C ASN A 105 12.47 -8.77 5.02
N ASP A 106 11.60 -7.95 5.60
CA ASP A 106 11.34 -7.98 7.04
C ASP A 106 10.96 -9.39 7.52
N GLN A 107 11.49 -9.81 8.67
CA GLN A 107 11.30 -11.16 9.20
C GLN A 107 9.83 -11.48 9.54
N LYS A 108 9.01 -10.47 9.87
CA LYS A 108 7.58 -10.67 10.13
C LYS A 108 6.79 -10.91 8.85
N VAL A 109 7.27 -10.45 7.70
CA VAL A 109 6.56 -10.58 6.43
C VAL A 109 6.66 -12.02 5.94
N SER A 110 5.50 -12.66 5.79
CA SER A 110 5.36 -14.06 5.37
C SER A 110 4.76 -14.21 3.98
N ALA A 111 4.07 -13.19 3.46
CA ALA A 111 3.50 -13.17 2.12
C ALA A 111 3.37 -11.75 1.57
N LEU A 112 3.32 -11.64 0.25
CA LEU A 112 3.14 -10.38 -0.48
C LEU A 112 1.86 -10.42 -1.33
N VAL A 113 1.10 -9.33 -1.34
CA VAL A 113 -0.06 -9.16 -2.22
C VAL A 113 0.10 -7.87 -3.01
N TYR A 114 0.14 -8.00 -4.33
CA TYR A 114 0.23 -6.88 -5.27
C TYR A 114 -1.14 -6.60 -5.86
N VAL A 115 -1.60 -5.35 -5.81
CA VAL A 115 -2.90 -4.94 -6.34
C VAL A 115 -2.70 -3.86 -7.38
N ALA A 116 -2.90 -4.17 -8.66
CA ALA A 116 -2.64 -3.26 -9.77
C ALA A 116 -1.30 -2.51 -9.61
N ALA A 117 -0.21 -3.25 -9.37
CA ALA A 117 1.00 -2.73 -8.76
C ALA A 117 2.29 -3.01 -9.53
N PHE A 118 3.29 -2.17 -9.31
CA PHE A 118 4.66 -2.47 -9.73
C PHE A 118 5.27 -3.56 -8.87
N ALA A 119 6.18 -4.37 -9.43
CA ALA A 119 6.90 -5.40 -8.68
C ALA A 119 8.36 -5.53 -9.18
N PRO A 120 9.22 -4.52 -8.90
CA PRO A 120 10.54 -4.43 -9.53
C PRO A 120 11.47 -5.54 -9.06
N GLU A 121 12.49 -5.83 -9.85
CA GLU A 121 13.65 -6.57 -9.39
C GLU A 121 14.68 -5.61 -8.76
N ALA A 122 15.54 -6.14 -7.89
CA ALA A 122 16.62 -5.39 -7.28
C ALA A 122 17.50 -4.75 -8.36
N GLY A 123 17.83 -3.48 -8.18
CA GLY A 123 18.51 -2.63 -9.14
C GLY A 123 17.60 -1.93 -10.14
N GLN A 124 16.30 -2.27 -10.20
CA GLN A 124 15.32 -1.61 -11.07
C GLN A 124 14.54 -0.53 -10.35
N THR A 125 14.09 0.44 -11.14
CA THR A 125 13.18 1.51 -10.74
C THR A 125 11.73 1.19 -11.10
N SER A 126 10.77 1.92 -10.54
CA SER A 126 9.36 1.79 -10.96
C SER A 126 9.13 2.37 -12.35
N GLY A 127 9.80 3.47 -12.69
CA GLY A 127 9.69 4.13 -14.00
C GLY A 127 10.14 3.24 -15.17
N GLU A 128 10.92 2.19 -14.91
CA GLU A 128 11.39 1.26 -15.94
C GLU A 128 10.39 0.16 -16.32
N GLN A 129 9.40 -0.15 -15.46
CA GLN A 129 8.56 -1.34 -15.66
C GLN A 129 7.56 -1.24 -16.80
N GLY A 130 7.20 -0.01 -17.22
CA GLY A 130 6.33 0.22 -18.37
C GLY A 130 7.06 0.20 -19.72
N LYS A 131 8.40 0.10 -19.75
CA LYS A 131 9.18 0.17 -20.99
C LYS A 131 8.78 -0.97 -21.95
N GLY A 132 8.42 -0.62 -23.17
CA GLY A 132 8.03 -1.57 -24.22
C GLY A 132 6.52 -1.88 -24.28
N ALA A 133 5.72 -1.39 -23.34
CA ALA A 133 4.26 -1.45 -23.42
C ALA A 133 3.67 -0.14 -23.97
N PRO A 134 2.41 -0.14 -24.47
CA PRO A 134 1.71 1.08 -24.81
C PRO A 134 1.64 2.04 -23.61
N THR A 135 1.93 3.32 -23.84
CA THR A 135 1.82 4.35 -22.81
C THR A 135 0.36 4.46 -22.33
N PRO A 136 0.07 4.27 -21.03
CA PRO A 136 -1.28 4.43 -20.52
C PRO A 136 -1.76 5.88 -20.66
N PRO A 137 -3.03 6.12 -20.99
CA PRO A 137 -3.54 7.47 -21.26
C PRO A 137 -3.47 8.39 -20.03
N GLY A 138 -3.58 7.83 -18.82
CA GLY A 138 -3.47 8.59 -17.57
C GLY A 138 -2.12 9.29 -17.37
N ILE A 139 -1.05 8.86 -18.06
CA ILE A 139 0.26 9.51 -18.01
C ILE A 139 0.18 10.98 -18.48
N SER A 140 -0.69 11.28 -19.45
CA SER A 140 -0.87 12.65 -19.95
C SER A 140 -1.54 13.61 -18.94
N GLN A 141 -2.19 13.04 -17.93
CA GLN A 141 -2.93 13.75 -16.88
C GLN A 141 -2.12 13.97 -15.60
N ILE A 142 -0.88 13.48 -15.57
CA ILE A 142 0.05 13.77 -14.47
C ILE A 142 0.65 15.16 -14.68
N LYS A 143 0.63 15.98 -13.64
CA LYS A 143 1.24 17.33 -13.60
C LYS A 143 2.24 17.40 -12.46
N ALA A 144 3.23 18.27 -12.59
CA ALA A 144 4.19 18.57 -11.54
C ALA A 144 3.92 19.97 -10.96
N ASP A 145 4.03 20.10 -9.64
CA ASP A 145 4.06 21.40 -8.99
C ASP A 145 5.46 22.05 -9.10
N GLY A 146 5.60 23.28 -8.58
CA GLY A 146 6.89 24.00 -8.59
C GLY A 146 7.98 23.35 -7.73
N ASN A 147 7.64 22.38 -6.89
CA ASN A 147 8.57 21.64 -6.05
C ASN A 147 8.87 20.24 -6.62
N GLY A 148 8.36 19.87 -7.80
CA GLY A 148 8.57 18.56 -8.41
C GLY A 148 7.76 17.42 -7.80
N PHE A 149 6.65 17.72 -7.12
CA PHE A 149 5.65 16.74 -6.73
C PHE A 149 4.63 16.56 -7.85
N LEU A 150 4.36 15.30 -8.17
CA LEU A 150 3.42 14.87 -9.18
C LEU A 150 2.02 14.73 -8.56
N TYR A 151 1.01 15.15 -9.30
CA TYR A 151 -0.40 14.96 -8.97
C TYR A 151 -1.22 14.70 -10.24
N LEU A 152 -2.41 14.11 -10.08
CA LEU A 152 -3.37 13.92 -11.17
C LEU A 152 -4.33 15.10 -11.27
N THR A 153 -4.61 15.52 -12.50
CA THR A 153 -5.75 16.42 -12.76
C THR A 153 -7.07 15.76 -12.35
N ALA A 154 -8.11 16.57 -12.11
CA ALA A 154 -9.45 16.06 -11.86
C ALA A 154 -9.96 15.18 -13.03
N GLU A 155 -9.61 15.54 -14.27
CA GLU A 155 -9.94 14.74 -15.45
C GLU A 155 -9.23 13.39 -15.43
N GLY A 156 -7.93 13.34 -15.13
CA GLY A 156 -7.18 12.09 -15.03
C GLY A 156 -7.68 11.19 -13.90
N MET A 157 -8.00 11.78 -12.75
CA MET A 157 -8.60 11.04 -11.63
C MET A 157 -9.92 10.37 -12.08
N ALA A 158 -10.78 11.12 -12.76
CA ALA A 158 -12.11 10.64 -13.16
C ALA A 158 -12.12 9.74 -14.41
N LYS A 159 -11.17 9.88 -15.34
CA LYS A 159 -11.19 9.16 -16.63
C LYS A 159 -10.12 8.09 -16.79
N ASP A 160 -9.07 8.11 -15.97
CA ASP A 160 -7.94 7.19 -16.11
C ASP A 160 -7.57 6.47 -14.80
N PHE A 161 -7.65 7.14 -13.64
CA PHE A 161 -7.34 6.51 -12.35
C PHE A 161 -8.53 5.70 -11.82
N ALA A 162 -9.72 6.27 -11.85
CA ALA A 162 -10.92 5.73 -11.20
C ALA A 162 -12.16 5.81 -12.10
N GLN A 163 -12.02 5.47 -13.38
CA GLN A 163 -13.06 5.66 -14.41
C GLN A 163 -14.33 4.82 -14.25
N ASP A 164 -14.32 3.87 -13.31
CA ASP A 164 -15.45 3.03 -12.95
C ASP A 164 -16.15 3.48 -11.65
N LEU A 165 -15.78 4.65 -11.11
CA LEU A 165 -16.38 5.22 -9.90
C LEU A 165 -17.30 6.43 -10.19
N PRO A 166 -18.30 6.69 -9.33
CA PRO A 166 -19.15 7.88 -9.46
C PRO A 166 -18.36 9.19 -9.36
N ALA A 167 -18.79 10.22 -10.09
CA ALA A 167 -18.12 11.52 -10.13
C ALA A 167 -17.94 12.17 -8.74
N ALA A 168 -18.91 12.03 -7.84
CA ALA A 168 -18.79 12.54 -6.48
C ALA A 168 -17.64 11.87 -5.71
N GLN A 169 -17.41 10.57 -5.95
CA GLN A 169 -16.32 9.85 -5.32
C GLN A 169 -14.96 10.25 -5.92
N THR A 170 -14.85 10.35 -7.24
CA THR A 170 -13.59 10.77 -7.89
C THR A 170 -13.23 12.22 -7.58
N ALA A 171 -14.21 13.08 -7.33
CA ALA A 171 -13.98 14.44 -6.83
C ALA A 171 -13.33 14.45 -5.43
N VAL A 172 -13.80 13.58 -4.52
CA VAL A 172 -13.17 13.42 -3.20
C VAL A 172 -11.75 12.88 -3.34
N MET A 173 -11.55 11.83 -4.14
CA MET A 173 -10.21 11.27 -4.39
C MET A 173 -9.26 12.30 -5.00
N THR A 174 -9.75 13.17 -5.89
CA THR A 174 -8.95 14.28 -6.44
C THR A 174 -8.50 15.24 -5.33
N ALA A 175 -9.35 15.51 -4.35
CA ALA A 175 -9.07 16.44 -3.26
C ALA A 175 -8.19 15.83 -2.16
N THR A 176 -8.24 14.51 -1.96
CA THR A 176 -7.49 13.80 -0.91
C THR A 176 -6.21 13.13 -1.42
N GLN A 177 -5.96 13.14 -2.74
CA GLN A 177 -4.75 12.53 -3.30
C GLN A 177 -3.49 13.09 -2.64
N GLY A 178 -2.56 12.20 -2.29
CA GLY A 178 -1.21 12.56 -1.89
C GLY A 178 -0.33 12.78 -3.12
N PRO A 179 0.25 13.98 -3.34
CA PRO A 179 1.25 14.19 -4.37
C PRO A 179 2.51 13.36 -4.09
N ILE A 180 3.13 12.78 -5.12
CA ILE A 180 4.36 12.00 -5.00
C ILE A 180 5.55 12.74 -5.60
N LYS A 181 6.71 12.74 -4.94
CA LYS A 181 7.93 13.35 -5.49
C LYS A 181 8.35 12.60 -6.77
N ALA A 182 8.54 13.30 -7.87
CA ALA A 182 8.88 12.67 -9.16
C ALA A 182 10.13 11.77 -9.06
N SER A 183 11.15 12.20 -8.32
CA SER A 183 12.39 11.45 -8.12
C SER A 183 12.18 10.10 -7.42
N ALA A 184 11.09 9.90 -6.67
CA ALA A 184 10.81 8.61 -6.04
C ALA A 184 10.66 7.49 -7.06
N PHE A 185 10.15 7.78 -8.27
CA PHE A 185 10.04 6.78 -9.33
C PHE A 185 11.38 6.34 -9.93
N GLU A 186 12.45 7.11 -9.66
CA GLU A 186 13.83 6.83 -10.08
C GLU A 186 14.64 6.10 -9.00
N ASP A 187 14.10 5.98 -7.79
CA ASP A 187 14.74 5.20 -6.73
C ASP A 187 14.77 3.71 -7.13
N LYS A 188 15.94 3.10 -6.92
CA LYS A 188 16.15 1.68 -7.20
C LYS A 188 15.80 0.87 -5.97
N THR A 189 15.03 -0.19 -6.16
CA THR A 189 14.94 -1.24 -5.14
C THR A 189 16.31 -1.91 -4.97
N THR A 190 16.65 -2.29 -3.74
CA THR A 190 17.83 -3.08 -3.42
C THR A 190 17.48 -4.52 -3.11
N VAL A 191 16.20 -4.78 -2.87
CA VAL A 191 15.64 -6.09 -2.49
C VAL A 191 14.58 -6.53 -3.50
N SER A 192 14.43 -7.84 -3.68
CA SER A 192 13.32 -8.46 -4.41
C SER A 192 12.59 -9.44 -3.50
N ALA A 193 11.80 -8.93 -2.56
CA ALA A 193 11.19 -9.76 -1.50
C ALA A 193 10.39 -10.96 -2.08
N TRP A 194 9.74 -10.76 -3.23
CA TRP A 194 8.97 -11.79 -3.93
C TRP A 194 9.80 -13.01 -4.39
N LYS A 195 11.14 -12.94 -4.39
CA LYS A 195 11.99 -14.12 -4.64
C LYS A 195 11.95 -15.15 -3.51
N THR A 196 11.62 -14.71 -2.30
CA THR A 196 11.66 -15.55 -1.08
C THR A 196 10.32 -15.65 -0.36
N LYS A 197 9.35 -14.83 -0.76
CA LYS A 197 8.01 -14.78 -0.15
C LYS A 197 6.96 -15.22 -1.17
N PRO A 198 6.02 -16.10 -0.81
CA PRO A 198 4.88 -16.39 -1.68
C PRO A 198 4.13 -15.10 -2.01
N SER A 199 3.69 -14.99 -3.26
CA SER A 199 3.12 -13.75 -3.80
C SER A 199 1.76 -14.01 -4.45
N TRP A 200 0.86 -13.06 -4.27
CA TRP A 200 -0.43 -12.96 -4.96
C TRP A 200 -0.48 -11.67 -5.77
N TYR A 201 -1.23 -11.70 -6.86
CA TYR A 201 -1.41 -10.53 -7.70
C TYR A 201 -2.87 -10.39 -8.09
N LEU A 202 -3.47 -9.22 -7.87
CA LEU A 202 -4.76 -8.85 -8.43
C LEU A 202 -4.53 -7.85 -9.57
N LEU A 203 -4.79 -8.29 -10.79
CA LEU A 203 -4.68 -7.50 -12.01
C LEU A 203 -6.00 -6.78 -12.29
N ALA A 204 -5.93 -5.47 -12.55
CA ALA A 204 -7.06 -4.67 -13.00
C ALA A 204 -7.10 -4.63 -14.54
N THR A 205 -8.12 -5.21 -15.16
CA THR A 205 -8.11 -5.43 -16.63
C THR A 205 -8.40 -4.16 -17.45
N GLU A 206 -8.98 -3.14 -16.83
CA GLU A 206 -9.30 -1.85 -17.48
C GLU A 206 -8.37 -0.73 -16.96
N ASP A 207 -7.22 -1.07 -16.40
CA ASP A 207 -6.30 -0.10 -15.82
C ASP A 207 -5.70 0.83 -16.89
N ARG A 208 -5.84 2.14 -16.67
CA ARG A 208 -5.38 3.21 -17.56
C ARG A 208 -4.19 4.00 -17.00
N MET A 209 -3.61 3.53 -15.90
CA MET A 209 -2.41 4.05 -15.23
C MET A 209 -1.23 3.08 -15.33
N ILE A 210 -1.47 1.78 -15.16
CA ILE A 210 -0.50 0.71 -15.40
C ILE A 210 -1.13 -0.27 -16.39
N HIS A 211 -0.59 -0.34 -17.61
CA HIS A 211 -1.16 -1.16 -18.67
C HIS A 211 -1.36 -2.62 -18.21
N PRO A 212 -2.51 -3.28 -18.50
CA PRO A 212 -2.78 -4.65 -18.04
C PRO A 212 -1.70 -5.67 -18.41
N ASP A 213 -1.06 -5.53 -19.58
CA ASP A 213 0.04 -6.43 -19.97
C ASP A 213 1.32 -6.25 -19.13
N VAL A 214 1.56 -5.04 -18.61
CA VAL A 214 2.65 -4.78 -17.66
C VAL A 214 2.35 -5.50 -16.35
N GLN A 215 1.10 -5.41 -15.87
CA GLN A 215 0.65 -6.13 -14.67
C GLN A 215 0.76 -7.65 -14.83
N ARG A 216 0.32 -8.19 -15.97
CA ARG A 216 0.40 -9.62 -16.28
C ARG A 216 1.85 -10.10 -16.35
N SER A 217 2.72 -9.30 -16.94
CA SER A 217 4.16 -9.59 -16.99
C SER A 217 4.80 -9.54 -15.61
N ALA A 218 4.42 -8.58 -14.76
CA ALA A 218 4.87 -8.51 -13.38
C ALA A 218 4.41 -9.73 -12.57
N ALA A 219 3.12 -10.08 -12.63
CA ALA A 219 2.56 -11.25 -11.95
C ALA A 219 3.28 -12.55 -12.35
N LYS A 220 3.56 -12.72 -13.66
CA LYS A 220 4.34 -13.86 -14.17
C LYS A 220 5.78 -13.84 -13.64
N ARG A 221 6.46 -12.70 -13.68
CA ARG A 221 7.86 -12.56 -13.22
C ARG A 221 8.01 -12.94 -11.75
N ILE A 222 7.07 -12.55 -10.91
CA ILE A 222 7.11 -12.84 -9.47
C ILE A 222 6.50 -14.20 -9.10
N SER A 223 6.12 -15.02 -10.09
CA SER A 223 5.45 -16.30 -9.89
C SER A 223 4.21 -16.21 -8.98
N ALA A 224 3.44 -15.12 -9.11
CA ALA A 224 2.30 -14.89 -8.24
C ALA A 224 1.11 -15.79 -8.59
N THR A 225 0.31 -16.12 -7.56
CA THR A 225 -1.06 -16.57 -7.77
C THR A 225 -1.88 -15.39 -8.31
N LEU A 226 -2.21 -15.45 -9.59
CA LEU A 226 -2.90 -14.37 -10.31
C LEU A 226 -4.42 -14.48 -10.16
N ALA A 227 -5.06 -13.36 -9.83
CA ALA A 227 -6.48 -13.10 -10.05
C ALA A 227 -6.63 -11.88 -10.96
N GLU A 228 -7.65 -11.88 -11.81
CA GLU A 228 -7.98 -10.72 -12.65
C GLU A 228 -9.36 -10.18 -12.26
N VAL A 229 -9.53 -8.86 -12.30
CA VAL A 229 -10.80 -8.20 -12.04
C VAL A 229 -11.04 -7.08 -13.04
N LYS A 230 -12.27 -6.97 -13.52
CA LYS A 230 -12.70 -5.84 -14.35
C LYS A 230 -12.84 -4.59 -13.48
N SER A 231 -11.83 -3.75 -13.51
CA SER A 231 -11.70 -2.54 -12.67
C SER A 231 -10.77 -1.52 -13.33
N SER A 232 -10.96 -0.25 -12.96
CA SER A 232 -9.96 0.81 -13.07
C SER A 232 -8.70 0.52 -12.24
N HIS A 233 -7.78 1.48 -12.16
CA HIS A 233 -6.56 1.39 -11.36
C HIS A 233 -6.81 1.22 -9.85
N VAL A 234 -8.02 1.48 -9.35
CA VAL A 234 -8.37 1.43 -7.92
C VAL A 234 -9.40 0.34 -7.56
N PRO A 235 -9.08 -0.95 -7.76
CA PRO A 235 -10.00 -2.05 -7.43
C PRO A 235 -10.37 -2.09 -5.95
N GLN A 236 -9.55 -1.52 -5.05
CA GLN A 236 -9.89 -1.37 -3.63
C GLN A 236 -11.11 -0.48 -3.38
N GLN A 237 -11.47 0.38 -4.35
CA GLN A 237 -12.63 1.26 -4.28
C GLN A 237 -13.82 0.76 -5.10
N SER A 238 -13.58 0.23 -6.30
CA SER A 238 -14.66 -0.23 -7.19
C SER A 238 -15.05 -1.69 -6.97
N GLN A 239 -14.08 -2.54 -6.59
CA GLN A 239 -14.23 -3.99 -6.41
C GLN A 239 -13.67 -4.48 -5.05
N PRO A 240 -14.03 -3.85 -3.91
CA PRO A 240 -13.38 -4.11 -2.61
C PRO A 240 -13.49 -5.57 -2.14
N ALA A 241 -14.59 -6.26 -2.48
CA ALA A 241 -14.77 -7.67 -2.14
C ALA A 241 -13.78 -8.60 -2.85
N GLN A 242 -13.44 -8.30 -4.12
CA GLN A 242 -12.46 -9.10 -4.87
C GLN A 242 -11.05 -8.87 -4.34
N VAL A 243 -10.72 -7.62 -3.97
CA VAL A 243 -9.45 -7.30 -3.30
C VAL A 243 -9.34 -8.03 -1.97
N ALA A 244 -10.36 -7.93 -1.12
CA ALA A 244 -10.39 -8.62 0.17
C ALA A 244 -10.24 -10.14 0.00
N ALA A 245 -10.88 -10.75 -1.00
CA ALA A 245 -10.79 -12.18 -1.27
C ALA A 245 -9.35 -12.61 -1.60
N VAL A 246 -8.60 -11.84 -2.39
CA VAL A 246 -7.19 -12.14 -2.69
C VAL A 246 -6.32 -12.01 -1.44
N ILE A 247 -6.52 -10.96 -0.65
CA ILE A 247 -5.78 -10.77 0.62
C ILE A 247 -6.05 -11.93 1.57
N LEU A 248 -7.31 -12.35 1.72
CA LEU A 248 -7.69 -13.47 2.60
C LEU A 248 -7.09 -14.80 2.13
N LYS A 249 -6.97 -15.04 0.82
CA LYS A 249 -6.26 -16.22 0.31
C LYS A 249 -4.79 -16.23 0.75
N ALA A 250 -4.12 -15.07 0.74
CA ALA A 250 -2.75 -14.96 1.24
C ALA A 250 -2.67 -15.18 2.76
N VAL A 251 -3.61 -14.62 3.53
CA VAL A 251 -3.71 -14.82 4.98
C VAL A 251 -3.88 -16.30 5.32
N HIS A 252 -4.81 -17.00 4.68
CA HIS A 252 -5.01 -18.44 4.90
C HIS A 252 -3.78 -19.26 4.51
N GLY A 253 -3.16 -18.96 3.36
CA GLY A 253 -1.95 -19.66 2.91
C GLY A 253 -0.72 -19.47 3.81
N VAL A 254 -0.68 -18.42 4.65
CA VAL A 254 0.36 -18.22 5.67
C VAL A 254 -0.01 -18.88 7.00
N ALA A 255 -1.30 -18.90 7.36
CA ALA A 255 -1.79 -19.53 8.58
C ALA A 255 -1.64 -21.07 8.56
N GLU A 256 -1.66 -21.67 7.36
CA GLU A 256 -1.48 -23.10 7.14
C GLU A 256 0.00 -23.57 7.15
N GLN A 257 0.97 -22.65 7.25
CA GLN A 257 2.42 -22.92 7.31
C GLN A 257 2.96 -22.96 8.75
#